data_AF-A0A0F8A3Q4-F1
#
_entry.id   AF-A0A0F8A3Q4-F1
#
_cell.length_a   1.000
_cell.length_b   1.000
_cell.length_c   1.000
_cell.angle_alpha   90.00
_cell.angle_beta   90.00
_cell.angle_gamma   90.00
#
_symmetry.space_group_name_H-M   'P 1'
#
loop_
_entity.id
_entity.type
_entity.pdbx_description
1 polymer ?
#
loop_
_entity_poly.entity_id
_entity_poly.type
_entity_poly.pdbx_seq_one_letter_code
_entity_poly.pdbx_strand_id
1 'polypeptide(L)'
;MAKKRTKKRTHVGANNPETASAGRASAADPKSMVIRIGAGEVGSSISQLATDVRRVMEPGTASRLKERRGNRLKDYVVMCGPLGVTHLMLFSRSQSGNTNLRVAATPRGPTMHFRVEKYSLCKDVQKVQKHPRGGGNEFLTPPLASPDSQKRPCQELG
;
A
#
# COMPACT_ATOMS: atom_id res chain seq x y z
N MET A 1 -43.12 -24.01 44.61
CA MET A 1 -41.70 -24.06 44.19
C MET A 1 -41.39 -22.81 43.36
N ALA A 2 -40.48 -21.95 43.81
CA ALA A 2 -40.21 -20.65 43.17
C ALA A 2 -39.30 -20.79 41.94
N LYS A 3 -39.73 -20.24 40.80
CA LYS A 3 -39.02 -20.32 39.52
C LYS A 3 -37.87 -19.29 39.49
N LYS A 4 -36.62 -19.78 39.39
CA LYS A 4 -35.39 -18.95 39.44
C LYS A 4 -35.28 -18.08 38.18
N ARG A 5 -35.17 -16.76 38.36
CA ARG A 5 -35.04 -15.78 37.26
C ARG A 5 -33.61 -15.80 36.69
N THR A 6 -33.46 -16.26 35.44
CA THR A 6 -32.17 -16.28 34.72
C THR A 6 -31.91 -14.93 34.05
N LYS A 7 -30.81 -14.25 34.40
CA LYS A 7 -30.39 -13.00 33.74
C LYS A 7 -29.83 -13.33 32.36
N LYS A 8 -30.47 -12.82 31.29
CA LYS A 8 -29.93 -12.88 29.93
C LYS A 8 -28.78 -11.87 29.82
N ARG A 9 -27.59 -12.36 29.47
CA ARG A 9 -26.36 -11.58 29.27
C ARG A 9 -26.51 -10.76 27.97
N THR A 10 -26.71 -9.46 28.09
CA THR A 10 -26.96 -8.50 26.99
C THR A 10 -25.71 -8.09 26.21
N HIS A 11 -24.72 -8.98 26.01
CA HIS A 11 -23.51 -8.61 25.26
C HIS A 11 -23.09 -9.60 24.17
N VAL A 12 -24.04 -10.41 23.67
CA VAL A 12 -23.82 -11.24 22.48
C VAL A 12 -24.85 -10.80 21.45
N GLY A 13 -24.40 -10.07 20.44
CA GLY A 13 -25.26 -9.65 19.34
C GLY A 13 -25.00 -8.25 18.76
N ALA A 14 -23.83 -7.66 18.96
CA ALA A 14 -23.41 -6.57 18.06
C ALA A 14 -22.86 -7.19 16.78
N ASN A 15 -23.77 -7.67 15.91
CA ASN A 15 -23.50 -7.65 14.47
C ASN A 15 -23.41 -6.16 14.13
N ASN A 16 -22.20 -5.61 14.19
CA ASN A 16 -21.95 -4.26 13.72
C ASN A 16 -22.21 -4.29 12.22
N PRO A 17 -23.27 -3.67 11.67
CA PRO A 17 -23.22 -3.37 10.25
C PRO A 17 -21.98 -2.51 10.07
N GLU A 18 -21.06 -2.92 9.18
CA GLU A 18 -19.92 -2.11 8.79
C GLU A 18 -20.48 -0.79 8.26
N THR A 19 -20.61 0.17 9.17
CA THR A 19 -21.03 1.52 8.88
C THR A 19 -19.91 2.05 8.01
N ALA A 20 -20.20 2.22 6.72
CA ALA A 20 -19.33 2.82 5.73
C ALA A 20 -18.97 4.24 6.20
N SER A 21 -17.96 4.34 7.07
CA SER A 21 -17.33 5.58 7.44
C SER A 21 -16.57 6.06 6.20
N ALA A 22 -17.01 7.19 5.65
CA ALA A 22 -16.51 7.85 4.44
C ALA A 22 -15.01 8.23 4.53
N GLY A 23 -14.14 7.23 4.55
CA GLY A 23 -12.70 7.36 4.77
C GLY A 23 -11.97 6.05 5.10
N ARG A 24 -12.67 4.91 5.18
CA ARG A 24 -12.05 3.59 5.26
C ARG A 24 -12.38 2.81 3.99
N ALA A 25 -11.32 2.43 3.27
CA ALA A 25 -11.39 1.56 2.10
C ALA A 25 -12.30 0.36 2.40
N SER A 26 -13.39 0.26 1.65
CA SER A 26 -14.33 -0.85 1.68
C SER A 26 -13.64 -2.16 1.32
N ALA A 27 -14.25 -3.31 1.60
CA ALA A 27 -13.68 -4.61 1.25
C ALA A 27 -13.44 -4.79 -0.27
N ALA A 28 -14.11 -4.00 -1.11
CA ALA A 28 -13.95 -3.99 -2.56
C ALA A 28 -12.81 -3.08 -3.05
N ASP A 29 -12.34 -2.16 -2.22
CA ASP A 29 -11.29 -1.22 -2.61
C ASP A 29 -9.92 -1.91 -2.67
N PRO A 30 -9.09 -1.59 -3.67
CA PRO A 30 -7.79 -2.21 -3.81
C PRO A 30 -6.88 -1.82 -2.64
N LYS A 31 -6.73 -2.74 -1.69
CA LYS A 31 -5.75 -2.59 -0.62
C LYS A 31 -4.35 -2.85 -1.17
N SER A 32 -3.47 -1.86 -1.06
CA SER A 32 -2.10 -1.95 -1.53
C SER A 32 -1.11 -1.99 -0.37
N MET A 33 0.01 -2.69 -0.54
CA MET A 33 1.07 -2.77 0.46
C MET A 33 2.41 -2.46 -0.20
N VAL A 34 3.07 -1.44 0.32
CA VAL A 34 4.39 -1.00 -0.15
C VAL A 34 5.47 -1.54 0.78
N ILE A 35 6.39 -2.32 0.23
CA ILE A 35 7.44 -3.04 0.96
C ILE A 35 8.80 -2.71 0.34
N ARG A 36 9.83 -2.56 1.17
CA ARG A 36 11.22 -2.60 0.75
C ARG A 36 11.86 -3.95 1.11
N ILE A 37 12.41 -4.63 0.11
CA ILE A 37 13.08 -5.91 0.26
C ILE A 37 14.52 -5.65 0.72
N GLY A 38 14.92 -6.30 1.82
CA GLY A 38 16.27 -6.19 2.35
C GLY A 38 16.50 -4.89 3.12
N ALA A 39 15.72 -4.65 4.18
CA ALA A 39 15.69 -3.38 4.92
C ALA A 39 17.05 -2.82 5.41
N GLY A 40 18.14 -3.60 5.39
CA GLY A 40 19.50 -3.13 5.67
C GLY A 40 20.32 -2.70 4.43
N GLU A 41 19.95 -3.15 3.23
CA GLU A 41 20.69 -2.90 1.97
C GLU A 41 20.07 -1.75 1.17
N VAL A 42 18.75 -1.55 1.30
CA VAL A 42 18.01 -0.40 0.75
C VAL A 42 18.24 0.80 1.66
N GLY A 43 19.26 1.60 1.34
CA GLY A 43 19.64 2.81 2.10
C GLY A 43 18.50 3.82 2.36
N SER A 44 18.82 4.91 3.05
CA SER A 44 17.87 5.91 3.55
C SER A 44 16.98 6.52 2.45
N SER A 45 17.50 6.75 1.24
CA SER A 45 16.76 7.34 0.13
C SER A 45 15.55 6.50 -0.28
N ILE A 46 15.72 5.18 -0.40
CA ILE A 46 14.63 4.28 -0.81
C ILE A 46 13.64 4.09 0.33
N SER A 47 14.12 4.13 1.57
CA SER A 47 13.26 4.13 2.75
C SER A 47 12.34 5.36 2.81
N GLN A 48 12.86 6.54 2.43
CA GLN A 48 12.06 7.75 2.30
C GLN A 48 11.07 7.63 1.13
N LEU A 49 11.53 7.16 -0.03
CA LEU A 49 10.68 6.95 -1.21
C LEU A 49 9.50 6.01 -0.89
N ALA A 50 9.75 4.89 -0.22
CA ALA A 50 8.68 3.97 0.18
C ALA A 50 7.68 4.62 1.14
N THR A 51 8.14 5.51 2.03
CA THR A 51 7.27 6.27 2.93
C THR A 51 6.40 7.26 2.15
N ASP A 52 6.98 7.92 1.16
CA ASP A 52 6.28 8.87 0.31
C ASP A 52 5.22 8.17 -0.55
N VAL A 53 5.54 7.00 -1.13
CA VAL A 53 4.59 6.18 -1.90
C VAL A 53 3.45 5.65 -1.02
N ARG A 54 3.71 5.32 0.25
CA ARG A 54 2.64 4.93 1.18
C ARG A 54 1.65 6.07 1.42
N ARG A 55 2.13 7.31 1.55
CA ARG A 55 1.27 8.48 1.74
C ARG A 55 0.38 8.71 0.51
N VAL A 56 0.92 8.55 -0.70
CA VAL A 56 0.14 8.70 -1.94
C VAL A 56 -0.96 7.65 -2.07
N MET A 57 -0.76 6.46 -1.49
CA MET A 57 -1.70 5.34 -1.57
C MET A 57 -2.67 5.24 -0.38
N GLU A 58 -2.61 6.19 0.58
CA GLU A 58 -3.63 6.29 1.62
C GLU A 58 -5.00 6.64 1.00
N PRO A 59 -6.12 6.12 1.54
CA PRO A 59 -6.29 5.36 2.79
C PRO A 59 -6.17 3.83 2.66
N GLY A 60 -5.99 3.29 1.46
CA GLY A 60 -6.02 1.84 1.16
C GLY A 60 -4.73 1.08 1.51
N THR A 61 -3.74 1.75 2.09
CA THR A 61 -2.42 1.19 2.39
C THR A 61 -2.11 1.11 3.87
N ALA A 62 -1.39 0.05 4.27
CA ALA A 62 -0.82 -0.07 5.61
C ALA A 62 0.35 0.91 5.80
N SER A 63 0.08 2.18 6.12
CA SER A 63 1.12 3.20 6.29
C SER A 63 2.06 2.96 7.48
N ARG A 64 1.59 2.23 8.50
CA ARG A 64 2.37 1.85 9.70
C ARG A 64 3.21 0.58 9.53
N LEU A 65 3.21 -0.05 8.36
CA LEU A 65 4.02 -1.26 8.15
C LEU A 65 5.51 -0.93 8.30
N LYS A 66 6.19 -1.58 9.24
CA LYS A 66 7.62 -1.40 9.49
C LYS A 66 8.37 -2.64 9.04
N GLU A 67 9.14 -2.55 7.97
CA GLU A 67 9.93 -3.70 7.51
C GLU A 67 11.05 -4.00 8.50
N ARG A 68 11.16 -5.27 8.90
CA ARG A 68 12.29 -5.81 9.67
C ARG A 68 13.30 -6.44 8.72
N ARG A 69 14.58 -6.38 9.07
CA ARG A 69 15.69 -6.96 8.28
C ARG A 69 15.55 -8.47 8.07
N GLY A 70 14.93 -9.19 9.01
CA GLY A 70 14.72 -10.63 8.92
C GLY A 70 13.55 -11.07 8.03
N ASN A 71 12.67 -10.15 7.62
CA ASN A 71 11.45 -10.51 6.88
C ASN A 71 11.77 -10.75 5.41
N ARG A 72 11.38 -11.90 4.87
CA ARG A 72 11.56 -12.25 3.46
C ARG A 72 10.28 -11.98 2.68
N LEU A 73 10.38 -11.98 1.34
CA LEU A 73 9.23 -11.81 0.45
C LEU A 73 8.10 -12.81 0.76
N LYS A 74 8.46 -14.06 1.07
CA LYS A 74 7.50 -15.14 1.38
C LYS A 74 6.58 -14.77 2.54
N ASP A 75 7.12 -14.10 3.56
CA ASP A 75 6.36 -13.72 4.76
C ASP A 75 5.29 -12.69 4.43
N TYR A 76 5.62 -11.74 3.53
CA TYR A 76 4.65 -10.74 3.07
C TYR A 76 3.55 -11.35 2.19
N VAL A 77 3.88 -12.31 1.33
CA VAL A 77 2.88 -12.98 0.48
C VAL A 77 1.86 -13.76 1.33
N VAL A 78 2.33 -14.45 2.38
CA VAL A 78 1.43 -15.15 3.31
C VAL A 78 0.51 -14.18 4.07
N MET A 79 0.99 -12.98 4.42
CA MET A 79 0.18 -11.94 5.06
C MET A 79 -0.87 -11.31 4.14
N CYS A 80 -0.71 -11.39 2.81
CA CYS A 80 -1.66 -10.79 1.88
C CYS A 80 -3.05 -11.46 1.92
N GLY A 81 -3.10 -12.77 2.17
CA GLY A 81 -4.35 -13.52 2.33
C GLY A 81 -5.23 -12.99 3.45
N PRO A 82 -4.79 -13.03 4.73
CA PRO A 82 -5.61 -12.58 5.85
C PRO A 82 -5.90 -11.07 5.85
N LEU A 83 -5.02 -10.24 5.26
CA LEU A 83 -5.23 -8.79 5.19
C LEU A 83 -6.09 -8.36 3.98
N GLY A 84 -6.36 -9.26 3.04
CA GLY A 84 -7.06 -8.95 1.79
C GLY A 84 -6.32 -7.93 0.93
N VAL A 85 -4.98 -7.97 0.93
CA VAL A 85 -4.16 -7.09 0.09
C VAL A 85 -4.16 -7.61 -1.34
N THR A 86 -4.50 -6.73 -2.28
CA THR A 86 -4.63 -7.04 -3.71
C THR A 86 -3.36 -6.68 -4.48
N HIS A 87 -2.69 -5.58 -4.10
CA HIS A 87 -1.52 -5.06 -4.80
C HIS A 87 -0.31 -4.96 -3.86
N LEU A 88 0.80 -5.59 -4.22
CA LEU A 88 2.09 -5.41 -3.57
C LEU A 88 2.99 -4.54 -4.45
N MET A 89 3.60 -3.52 -3.84
CA MET A 89 4.67 -2.74 -4.46
C MET A 89 5.96 -3.00 -3.70
N LEU A 90 6.98 -3.48 -4.39
CA LEU A 90 8.22 -3.90 -3.78
C LEU A 90 9.39 -3.11 -4.32
N PHE A 91 10.08 -2.41 -3.43
CA PHE A 91 11.34 -1.75 -3.73
C PHE A 91 12.51 -2.66 -3.36
N SER A 92 13.43 -2.85 -4.29
CA SER A 92 14.65 -3.61 -4.09
C SER A 92 15.82 -2.83 -4.66
N ARG A 93 16.99 -2.91 -4.03
CA ARG A 93 18.24 -2.34 -4.52
C ARG A 93 19.22 -3.47 -4.77
N SER A 94 19.78 -3.56 -5.97
CA SER A 94 20.86 -4.51 -6.25
C SER A 94 22.18 -4.03 -5.62
N GLN A 95 23.14 -4.94 -5.44
CA GLN A 95 24.49 -4.58 -4.99
C GLN A 95 25.17 -3.58 -5.94
N SER A 96 24.85 -3.64 -7.23
CA SER A 96 25.29 -2.68 -8.25
C SER A 96 24.65 -1.28 -8.13
N GLY A 97 23.80 -1.05 -7.13
CA GLY A 97 23.18 0.26 -6.87
C GLY A 97 21.91 0.54 -7.66
N ASN A 98 21.49 -0.36 -8.56
CA ASN A 98 20.26 -0.18 -9.33
C ASN A 98 19.03 -0.40 -8.46
N THR A 99 18.04 0.49 -8.57
CA THR A 99 16.76 0.36 -7.88
C THR A 99 15.74 -0.30 -8.79
N ASN A 100 15.05 -1.31 -8.26
CA ASN A 100 14.02 -2.05 -8.97
C ASN A 100 12.70 -1.92 -8.21
N LEU A 101 11.65 -1.63 -8.95
CA LEU A 101 10.27 -1.64 -8.48
C LEU A 101 9.59 -2.88 -9.03
N ARG A 102 8.96 -3.67 -8.16
CA ARG A 102 8.12 -4.80 -8.57
C ARG A 102 6.70 -4.50 -8.16
N VAL A 103 5.76 -4.61 -9.09
CA VAL A 103 4.33 -4.46 -8.81
C VAL A 103 3.71 -5.83 -9.03
N ALA A 104 3.16 -6.39 -7.97
CA ALA A 104 2.60 -7.73 -7.97
C ALA A 104 1.13 -7.69 -7.56
N ALA A 105 0.28 -8.40 -8.30
CA ALA A 105 -1.06 -8.71 -7.83
C ALA A 105 -1.01 -9.97 -6.96
N THR A 106 -1.53 -9.92 -5.74
CA THR A 106 -1.53 -11.03 -4.79
C THR A 106 -2.89 -11.72 -4.73
N PRO A 107 -2.97 -13.03 -4.42
CA PRO A 107 -1.87 -13.95 -4.05
C PRO A 107 -1.25 -14.73 -5.23
N ARG A 108 -1.93 -14.84 -6.37
CA ARG A 108 -1.46 -15.56 -7.59
C ARG A 108 -1.55 -14.69 -8.86
N GLY A 109 -1.38 -13.39 -8.72
CA GLY A 109 -1.47 -12.48 -9.85
C GLY A 109 -0.12 -12.29 -10.57
N PRO A 110 -0.14 -11.57 -11.71
CA PRO A 110 1.06 -11.23 -12.43
C PRO A 110 1.98 -10.32 -11.61
N THR A 111 3.28 -10.41 -11.88
CA THR A 111 4.30 -9.54 -11.31
C THR A 111 5.03 -8.79 -12.41
N MET A 112 4.91 -7.47 -12.41
CA MET A 112 5.63 -6.60 -13.32
C MET A 112 6.93 -6.12 -12.67
N HIS A 113 8.02 -6.18 -13.41
CA HIS A 113 9.34 -5.77 -12.96
C HIS A 113 9.76 -4.51 -13.71
N PHE A 114 9.97 -3.43 -12.97
CA PHE A 114 10.40 -2.14 -13.50
C PHE A 114 11.79 -1.81 -12.95
N ARG A 115 12.68 -1.36 -13.83
CA ARG A 115 13.93 -0.73 -13.44
C ARG A 115 13.67 0.76 -13.28
N VAL A 116 14.00 1.31 -12.10
CA VAL A 116 13.89 2.74 -11.84
C VAL A 116 15.19 3.41 -12.26
N GLU A 117 15.14 4.23 -13.30
CA GLU A 117 16.32 4.98 -13.78
C GLU A 117 16.59 6.22 -12.95
N LYS A 118 15.55 7.04 -12.75
CA LYS A 118 15.62 8.31 -12.00
C LYS A 118 14.46 8.37 -11.02
N TYR A 119 14.74 8.81 -9.80
CA TYR A 119 13.73 9.08 -8.78
C TYR A 119 14.03 10.39 -8.07
N SER A 120 13.01 10.97 -7.44
CA SER A 120 13.13 12.20 -6.65
C SER A 120 12.33 12.03 -5.37
N LEU A 121 12.87 12.52 -4.26
CA LEU A 121 12.20 12.46 -2.97
C LEU A 121 11.25 13.65 -2.83
N CYS A 122 10.11 13.45 -2.16
CA CYS A 122 9.17 14.55 -1.92
C CYS A 122 9.83 15.71 -1.16
N LYS A 123 10.78 15.40 -0.26
CA LYS A 123 11.58 16.41 0.46
C LYS A 123 12.40 17.31 -0.46
N ASP A 124 12.96 16.76 -1.53
CA ASP A 124 13.79 17.52 -2.46
C ASP A 124 12.93 18.37 -3.38
N VAL A 125 11.79 17.83 -3.83
CA VAL A 125 10.79 18.58 -4.62
C VAL A 125 10.23 19.75 -3.81
N GLN A 126 9.91 19.53 -2.53
CA GLN A 126 9.42 20.59 -1.64
C GLN A 126 10.43 21.72 -1.43
N LYS A 127 11.73 21.40 -1.37
CA LYS A 127 12.79 22.42 -1.25
C LYS A 127 12.95 23.27 -2.52
N VAL A 128 12.72 22.68 -3.69
CA VAL A 128 12.82 23.39 -4.98
C VAL A 128 11.58 24.24 -5.26
N GLN A 129 10.43 23.87 -4.70
CA GLN A 129 9.19 24.64 -4.87
C GLN A 129 9.22 25.95 -4.07
N LYS A 130 8.94 27.07 -4.76
CA LYS A 130 8.78 28.40 -4.14
C LYS A 130 7.58 28.47 -3.18
N HIS A 131 6.52 27.71 -3.46
CA HIS A 131 5.33 27.60 -2.62
C HIS A 131 4.99 26.12 -2.45
N PRO A 132 5.55 25.44 -1.44
CA PRO A 132 5.29 24.02 -1.24
C PRO A 132 3.82 23.79 -0.87
N ARG A 133 3.11 23.00 -1.68
CA ARG A 133 1.79 22.45 -1.32
C ARG A 133 1.96 21.07 -0.69
N GLY A 134 1.13 20.72 0.28
CA GLY A 134 1.18 19.45 0.98
C GLY A 134 0.98 19.60 2.49
N GLY A 135 -0.23 19.99 2.89
CA GLY A 135 -0.62 20.24 4.28
C GLY A 135 -1.14 19.01 5.04
N GLY A 136 -0.58 17.82 4.79
CA GLY A 136 -0.79 16.61 5.60
C GLY A 136 -2.16 15.90 5.48
N ASN A 137 -3.26 16.62 5.31
CA ASN A 137 -4.61 16.04 5.27
C ASN A 137 -5.09 15.68 3.86
N GLU A 138 -4.34 16.07 2.82
CA GLU A 138 -4.68 15.80 1.42
C GLU A 138 -4.61 14.30 1.06
N PHE A 139 -3.88 13.51 1.85
CA PHE A 139 -3.68 12.06 1.64
C PHE A 139 -4.78 11.19 2.24
N LEU A 140 -5.71 11.77 3.02
CA LEU A 140 -6.86 11.05 3.57
C LEU A 140 -7.93 10.76 2.50
N THR A 141 -7.95 11.57 1.44
CA THR A 141 -8.83 11.41 0.29
C THR A 141 -8.13 10.55 -0.76
N PRO A 142 -8.80 9.55 -1.36
CA PRO A 142 -8.21 8.72 -2.40
C PRO A 142 -7.74 9.57 -3.59
N PRO A 143 -6.56 9.29 -4.17
CA PRO A 143 -6.05 10.06 -5.30
C PRO A 143 -6.93 9.87 -6.53
N LEU A 144 -7.23 10.98 -7.22
CA LEU A 144 -7.87 10.96 -8.52
C LEU A 144 -6.82 10.58 -9.57
N ALA A 145 -6.98 9.42 -10.20
CA ALA A 145 -6.22 9.06 -11.38
C ALA A 145 -6.93 9.67 -12.61
N SER A 146 -6.33 10.68 -13.25
CA SER A 146 -6.75 11.05 -14.61
C SER A 146 -6.28 9.95 -15.56
N PRO A 147 -7.17 9.26 -16.29
CA PRO A 147 -6.78 8.29 -17.29
C PRO A 147 -6.31 9.00 -18.56
N ASP A 148 -5.22 9.76 -18.48
CA ASP A 148 -4.58 10.32 -19.67
C ASP A 148 -3.51 9.36 -20.18
N SER A 149 -3.66 8.96 -21.45
CA SER A 149 -2.58 8.45 -22.32
C SER A 149 -2.13 6.97 -22.22
N GLN A 150 -3.02 5.99 -21.95
CA GLN A 150 -2.70 4.58 -22.24
C GLN A 150 -3.85 3.82 -22.91
N LYS A 151 -4.19 4.22 -24.14
CA LYS A 151 -4.92 3.37 -25.09
C LYS A 151 -4.25 3.44 -26.46
N ARG A 152 -3.20 2.65 -26.65
CA ARG A 152 -2.95 2.08 -27.98
C ARG A 152 -2.82 0.57 -27.78
N PRO A 153 -3.82 -0.23 -28.15
CA PRO A 153 -3.58 -1.64 -28.37
C PRO A 153 -2.57 -1.73 -29.51
N CYS A 154 -1.42 -2.36 -29.26
CA CYS A 154 -0.55 -2.82 -30.32
C CYS A 154 -1.38 -3.78 -31.19
N GLN A 155 -1.93 -3.31 -32.30
CA GLN A 155 -2.37 -4.18 -33.37
C GLN A 155 -1.13 -4.71 -34.09
N GLU A 156 -1.13 -6.03 -34.22
CA GLU A 156 -0.07 -6.84 -34.82
C GLU A 156 0.25 -6.40 -36.24
N LEU A 157 1.54 -6.48 -36.57
CA LEU A 157 2.07 -6.45 -37.93
C LEU A 157 1.52 -7.65 -38.72
N GLY A 158 0.92 -7.36 -39.86
CA GLY A 158 0.71 -8.28 -40.98
C GLY A 158 1.10 -7.57 -42.26
#